data_AF-A0A1Y6G5I7-F1
#
_entry.id   AF-A0A1Y6G5I7-F1
#
_cell.length_a   1.000
_cell.length_b   1.000
_cell.length_c   1.000
_cell.angle_alpha   90.00
_cell.angle_beta   90.00
_cell.angle_gamma   90.00
#
_symmetry.space_group_name_H-M   'P 1'
#
loop_
_entity.id
_entity.type
_entity.pdbx_description
1 polymer ?
#
loop_
_entity_poly.entity_id
_entity_poly.type
_entity_poly.pdbx_seq_one_letter_code
_entity_poly.pdbx_strand_id
1 'polypeptide(L)'
;MDKFEIYVEIRGMLNQKYSISTIARKLNISRNTVYKYIRKSPEEMAEWTASTMIRSKKLDIYMELILHWLREFPDLTAAQVQDWLKEKYPEFKVGESTVRSYVRCLREDYQIPKESSTRDYQAVVFVNINLSQSDHFKNEPLHSELFPYLEGDWEFRVSCPSGQDTLNSSCAQTTGRSHPFVSYFV
;
A
#
# COMPACT_ATOMS: atom_id res chain seq x y z
N MET A 1 -8.60 4.91 27.82
CA MET A 1 -9.65 4.21 28.57
C MET A 1 -10.18 3.09 27.74
N ASP A 2 -10.25 1.92 28.34
CA ASP A 2 -10.82 0.75 27.71
C ASP A 2 -12.33 0.91 27.56
N LYS A 3 -12.90 0.23 26.55
CA LYS A 3 -14.33 0.33 26.24
C LYS A 3 -15.22 -0.10 27.40
N PHE A 4 -14.73 -1.04 28.22
CA PHE A 4 -15.42 -1.53 29.39
C PHE A 4 -15.39 -0.52 30.56
N GLU A 5 -14.26 0.17 30.78
CA GLU A 5 -14.16 1.24 31.79
C GLU A 5 -15.17 2.35 31.51
N ILE A 6 -15.25 2.80 30.25
CA ILE A 6 -16.22 3.80 29.80
C ILE A 6 -17.66 3.37 30.12
N TYR A 7 -17.99 2.09 29.92
CA TYR A 7 -19.33 1.57 30.23
C TYR A 7 -19.65 1.66 31.72
N VAL A 8 -18.72 1.25 32.58
CA VAL A 8 -18.88 1.31 34.04
C VAL A 8 -19.11 2.76 34.50
N GLU A 9 -18.34 3.70 33.97
CA GLU A 9 -18.50 5.13 34.28
C GLU A 9 -19.86 5.68 33.81
N ILE A 10 -20.31 5.33 32.60
CA ILE A 10 -21.64 5.72 32.10
C ILE A 10 -22.73 5.21 33.05
N ARG A 11 -22.66 3.95 33.49
CA ARG A 11 -23.62 3.38 34.44
C ARG A 11 -23.56 4.08 35.81
N GLY A 12 -22.36 4.40 36.29
CA GLY A 12 -22.17 5.18 37.52
C GLY A 12 -22.81 6.58 37.44
N MET A 13 -22.62 7.28 36.32
CA MET A 13 -23.23 8.59 36.10
C MET A 13 -24.75 8.52 35.92
N LEU A 14 -25.28 7.44 35.33
CA LEU A 14 -26.71 7.22 35.26
C LEU A 14 -27.34 7.01 36.64
N ASN A 15 -26.67 6.28 37.53
CA ASN A 15 -27.13 6.12 38.92
C ASN A 15 -27.18 7.47 39.66
N GLN A 16 -26.26 8.39 39.31
CA GLN A 16 -26.23 9.77 39.81
C GLN A 16 -27.21 10.72 39.07
N LYS A 17 -28.06 10.19 38.18
CA LYS A 17 -29.08 10.92 37.40
C LYS A 17 -28.55 12.05 36.51
N TYR A 18 -27.33 11.95 36.01
CA TYR A 18 -26.85 12.89 34.99
C TYR A 18 -27.59 12.71 33.67
N SER A 19 -27.80 13.83 32.95
CA SER A 19 -28.32 13.77 31.58
C SER A 19 -27.28 13.21 30.61
N ILE A 20 -27.76 12.56 29.55
CA ILE A 20 -26.92 11.92 28.53
C ILE A 20 -25.95 12.92 27.88
N SER A 21 -26.41 14.16 27.66
CA SER A 21 -25.59 15.24 27.11
C SER A 21 -24.43 15.63 28.03
N THR A 22 -24.64 15.59 29.35
CA THR A 22 -23.59 15.89 30.33
C THR A 22 -22.57 14.75 30.42
N ILE A 23 -23.04 13.50 30.37
CA ILE A 23 -22.18 12.30 30.35
C ILE A 23 -21.25 12.33 29.12
N ALA A 24 -21.82 12.58 27.94
CA ALA A 24 -21.07 12.68 26.69
C ALA A 24 -19.96 13.75 26.76
N ARG A 25 -20.27 14.91 27.35
CA ARG A 25 -19.32 16.03 27.51
C ARG A 25 -18.20 15.71 28.51
N LYS A 26 -18.52 15.06 29.63
CA LYS A 26 -17.53 14.67 30.65
C LYS A 26 -16.55 13.63 30.14
N LEU A 27 -17.06 12.62 29.43
CA LEU A 27 -16.23 11.53 28.89
C LEU A 27 -15.57 11.88 27.54
N ASN A 28 -15.94 13.01 26.93
CA ASN A 28 -15.55 13.41 25.58
C ASN A 28 -15.90 12.36 24.51
N ILE A 29 -17.11 11.80 24.59
CA ILE A 29 -17.62 10.74 23.71
C ILE A 29 -18.86 11.22 22.96
N SER A 30 -19.07 10.72 21.74
CA SER A 30 -20.31 10.97 20.99
C SER A 30 -21.55 10.49 21.77
N ARG A 31 -22.64 11.28 21.69
CA ARG A 31 -23.95 10.90 22.27
C ARG A 31 -24.42 9.54 21.77
N ASN A 32 -24.15 9.19 20.52
CA ASN A 32 -24.52 7.90 19.91
C ASN A 32 -23.86 6.71 20.62
N THR A 33 -22.59 6.84 21.01
CA THR A 33 -21.89 5.80 21.77
C THR A 33 -22.51 5.64 23.15
N VAL A 34 -22.86 6.74 23.81
CA VAL A 34 -23.54 6.70 25.11
C VAL A 34 -24.89 5.97 24.96
N TYR A 35 -25.71 6.31 23.96
CA TYR A 35 -26.95 5.59 23.68
C TYR A 35 -26.74 4.10 23.40
N LYS A 36 -25.68 3.75 22.66
CA LYS A 36 -25.34 2.36 22.37
C LYS A 36 -24.98 1.60 23.64
N TYR A 37 -24.21 2.21 24.54
CA TYR A 37 -23.71 1.57 25.75
C TYR A 37 -24.80 1.43 26.82
N ILE A 38 -25.69 2.41 26.96
CA ILE A 38 -26.82 2.35 27.90
C ILE A 38 -27.76 1.17 27.59
N ARG A 39 -27.93 0.84 26.31
CA ARG A 39 -28.79 -0.27 25.87
C ARG A 39 -28.19 -1.65 26.13
N LYS A 40 -26.87 -1.75 26.30
CA LYS A 40 -26.17 -3.03 26.46
C LYS A 40 -26.14 -3.46 27.92
N SER A 41 -26.34 -4.76 28.14
CA SER A 41 -26.14 -5.37 29.46
C SER A 41 -24.65 -5.47 29.81
N PRO A 42 -24.27 -5.60 31.09
CA PRO A 42 -22.87 -5.78 31.47
C PRO A 42 -22.24 -7.03 30.83
N GLU A 43 -23.02 -8.11 30.71
CA GLU A 43 -22.62 -9.36 30.06
C GLU A 43 -22.38 -9.16 28.56
N GLU A 44 -23.34 -8.54 27.85
CA GLU A 44 -23.22 -8.24 26.42
C GLU A 44 -22.03 -7.31 26.13
N MET A 45 -21.73 -6.37 27.05
CA MET A 45 -20.56 -5.51 26.95
C MET A 45 -19.25 -6.28 27.12
N ALA A 46 -19.20 -7.25 28.04
CA ALA A 46 -18.03 -8.09 28.25
C ALA A 46 -17.76 -8.95 27.00
N GLU A 47 -18.78 -9.60 26.46
CA GLU A 47 -18.69 -10.38 25.22
C GLU A 47 -18.29 -9.52 24.02
N TRP A 48 -18.87 -8.33 23.88
CA TRP A 48 -18.54 -7.40 22.81
C TRP A 48 -17.10 -6.90 22.90
N THR A 49 -16.61 -6.67 24.12
CA THR A 49 -15.23 -6.23 24.35
C THR A 49 -14.26 -7.38 24.06
N ALA A 50 -14.55 -8.58 24.54
CA ALA A 50 -13.75 -9.79 24.28
C ALA A 50 -13.68 -10.08 22.76
N SER A 51 -14.82 -10.12 22.07
CA SER A 51 -14.85 -10.35 20.61
C SER A 51 -14.11 -9.28 19.81
N THR A 52 -14.12 -8.02 20.26
CA THR A 52 -13.33 -6.96 19.64
C THR A 52 -11.83 -7.17 19.84
N MET A 53 -11.42 -7.64 21.02
CA MET A 53 -10.01 -7.84 21.36
C MET A 53 -9.40 -9.08 20.69
N ILE A 54 -10.18 -10.12 20.41
CA ILE A 54 -9.69 -11.44 19.95
C ILE A 54 -9.37 -11.49 18.44
N ARG A 55 -9.41 -10.39 17.70
CA ARG A 55 -9.08 -10.43 16.26
C ARG A 55 -7.59 -10.72 16.04
N SER A 56 -7.23 -12.00 15.91
CA SER A 56 -5.91 -12.45 15.49
C SER A 56 -5.63 -12.04 14.05
N LYS A 57 -4.38 -11.65 13.77
CA LYS A 57 -3.95 -11.34 12.40
C LYS A 57 -3.69 -12.67 11.70
N LYS A 58 -4.04 -12.76 10.41
CA LYS A 58 -3.76 -13.96 9.59
C LYS A 58 -2.26 -14.34 9.58
N LEU A 59 -1.38 -13.36 9.76
CA LEU A 59 0.07 -13.55 9.79
C LEU A 59 0.59 -14.08 11.12
N ASP A 60 -0.19 -14.03 12.20
CA ASP A 60 0.25 -14.48 13.52
C ASP A 60 0.55 -15.98 13.54
N ILE A 61 -0.09 -16.75 12.66
CA ILE A 61 0.20 -18.18 12.43
C ILE A 61 1.66 -18.40 11.99
N TYR A 62 2.22 -17.46 11.23
CA TYR A 62 3.58 -17.54 10.69
C TYR A 62 4.57 -16.68 11.48
N MET A 63 4.17 -16.14 12.64
CA MET A 63 4.99 -15.21 13.40
C MET A 63 6.36 -15.81 13.75
N GLU A 64 6.37 -17.03 14.28
CA GLU A 64 7.59 -17.71 14.73
C GLU A 64 8.55 -17.98 13.56
N LEU A 65 8.00 -18.39 12.42
CA LEU A 65 8.76 -18.62 11.18
C LEU A 65 9.43 -17.33 10.69
N ILE A 66 8.67 -16.23 10.64
CA ILE A 66 9.18 -14.92 10.20
C ILE A 66 10.24 -14.42 11.19
N LEU A 67 10.02 -14.59 12.50
CA LEU A 67 10.99 -14.22 13.53
C LEU A 67 12.30 -15.01 13.40
N HIS A 68 12.22 -16.31 13.07
CA HIS A 68 13.40 -17.12 12.81
C HIS A 68 14.23 -16.52 11.66
N TRP A 69 13.60 -16.20 10.53
CA TRP A 69 14.31 -15.59 9.38
C TRP A 69 14.88 -14.21 9.69
N LEU A 70 14.18 -13.37 10.44
CA LEU A 70 14.66 -12.04 10.81
C LEU A 70 15.84 -12.09 11.79
N ARG A 71 15.96 -13.16 12.59
CA ARG A 71 17.11 -13.39 13.47
C ARG A 71 18.31 -13.94 12.72
N GLU A 72 18.07 -14.81 11.75
CA GLU A 72 19.12 -15.38 10.91
C GLU A 72 19.69 -14.35 9.92
N PHE A 73 18.81 -13.52 9.34
CA PHE A 73 19.16 -12.51 8.33
C PHE A 73 18.59 -11.14 8.72
N PRO A 74 19.34 -10.28 9.44
CA PRO A 74 18.86 -8.96 9.87
C PRO A 74 18.63 -8.00 8.69
N ASP A 75 19.30 -8.21 7.55
CA ASP A 75 19.16 -7.47 6.29
C ASP A 75 17.85 -7.75 5.55
N LEU A 76 17.13 -8.81 5.94
CA LEU A 76 16.01 -9.33 5.16
C LEU A 76 14.87 -8.31 5.03
N THR A 77 14.49 -8.03 3.79
CA THR A 77 13.41 -7.10 3.47
C THR A 77 12.05 -7.79 3.57
N ALA A 78 11.02 -7.01 3.89
CA ALA A 78 9.65 -7.56 4.00
C ALA A 78 9.10 -8.10 2.66
N ALA A 79 9.60 -7.62 1.52
CA ALA A 79 9.27 -8.18 0.21
C ALA A 79 9.83 -9.61 0.07
N GLN A 80 11.10 -9.81 0.44
CA GLN A 80 11.72 -11.15 0.45
C GLN A 80 11.00 -12.10 1.40
N VAL A 81 10.59 -11.63 2.59
CA VAL A 81 9.77 -12.42 3.52
C VAL A 81 8.45 -12.86 2.87
N GLN A 82 7.80 -11.96 2.13
CA GLN A 82 6.57 -12.32 1.41
C GLN A 82 6.82 -13.38 0.34
N ASP A 83 7.89 -13.26 -0.44
CA ASP A 83 8.21 -14.21 -1.50
C ASP A 83 8.53 -15.59 -0.91
N TRP A 84 9.25 -15.66 0.20
CA TRP A 84 9.48 -16.90 0.93
C TRP A 84 8.20 -17.52 1.49
N LEU A 85 7.27 -16.69 2.00
CA LEU A 85 5.96 -17.18 2.46
C LEU A 85 5.14 -17.77 1.31
N LYS A 86 5.16 -17.15 0.12
CA LYS A 86 4.45 -17.66 -1.06
C LYS A 86 5.06 -18.96 -1.58
N GLU A 87 6.39 -19.09 -1.54
CA GLU A 87 7.10 -20.30 -1.96
C GLU A 87 6.79 -21.48 -1.02
N LYS A 88 6.81 -21.25 0.30
CA LYS A 88 6.51 -22.30 1.29
C LYS A 88 5.02 -22.63 1.40
N TYR A 89 4.15 -21.63 1.21
CA TYR A 89 2.70 -21.75 1.37
C TYR A 89 1.97 -21.17 0.16
N PRO A 90 1.67 -21.99 -0.88
CA PRO A 90 1.00 -21.50 -2.08
C PRO A 90 -0.45 -21.03 -1.84
N GLU A 91 -1.09 -21.45 -0.75
CA GLU A 91 -2.42 -20.94 -0.35
C GLU A 91 -2.39 -19.57 0.34
N PHE A 92 -1.20 -18.98 0.55
CA PHE A 92 -1.04 -17.73 1.27
C PHE A 92 -1.58 -16.53 0.48
N LYS A 93 -2.81 -16.08 0.81
CA LYS A 93 -3.48 -14.92 0.21
C LYS A 93 -3.42 -13.69 1.12
N VAL A 94 -2.25 -13.06 1.24
CA VAL A 94 -2.09 -11.78 1.93
C VAL A 94 -1.36 -10.77 1.05
N GLY A 95 -1.86 -9.53 1.05
CA GLY A 95 -1.25 -8.43 0.33
C GLY A 95 0.12 -8.03 0.90
N GLU A 96 1.01 -7.58 0.03
CA GLU A 96 2.38 -7.20 0.39
C GLU A 96 2.43 -6.11 1.47
N SER A 97 1.54 -5.12 1.40
CA SER A 97 1.46 -4.04 2.38
C SER A 97 1.24 -4.55 3.80
N THR A 98 0.40 -5.57 3.97
CA THR A 98 0.15 -6.20 5.27
C THR A 98 1.40 -6.90 5.80
N VAL A 99 2.15 -7.60 4.93
CA VAL A 99 3.41 -8.25 5.32
C VAL A 99 4.45 -7.20 5.73
N ARG A 100 4.58 -6.11 4.96
CA ARG A 100 5.49 -4.99 5.30
C ARG A 100 5.18 -4.38 6.67
N SER A 101 3.92 -4.04 6.93
CA SER A 101 3.51 -3.51 8.24
C SER A 101 3.75 -4.51 9.35
N TYR A 102 3.49 -5.80 9.09
CA TYR A 102 3.71 -6.86 10.08
C TYR A 102 5.17 -7.04 10.46
N VAL A 103 6.06 -7.15 9.46
CA VAL A 103 7.51 -7.26 9.66
C VAL A 103 8.05 -6.01 10.37
N ARG A 104 7.53 -4.83 10.05
CA ARG A 104 7.89 -3.59 10.76
C ARG A 104 7.53 -3.69 12.25
N CYS A 105 6.30 -4.07 12.58
CA CYS A 105 5.90 -4.26 13.98
C CYS A 105 6.79 -5.29 14.69
N LEU A 106 7.09 -6.44 14.04
CA LEU A 106 7.98 -7.43 14.64
C LEU A 106 9.39 -6.88 14.91
N ARG A 107 9.94 -6.06 14.01
CA ARG A 107 11.24 -5.43 14.25
C ARG A 107 11.20 -4.43 15.41
N GLU A 108 10.11 -3.68 15.55
CA GLU A 108 9.88 -2.75 16.67
C GLU A 108 9.72 -3.52 18.00
N ASP A 109 8.91 -4.58 18.02
CA ASP A 109 8.60 -5.38 19.21
C ASP A 109 9.84 -6.13 19.75
N TYR A 110 10.64 -6.72 18.85
CA TYR A 110 11.83 -7.50 19.21
C TYR A 110 13.15 -6.71 19.09
N GLN A 111 13.08 -5.41 18.78
CA GLN A 111 14.23 -4.50 18.66
C GLN A 111 15.32 -5.01 17.72
N ILE A 112 14.93 -5.58 16.57
CA ILE A 112 15.87 -6.11 15.58
C ILE A 112 16.29 -4.97 14.64
N PRO A 113 17.55 -4.49 14.74
CA PRO A 113 18.02 -3.44 13.85
C PRO A 113 17.99 -3.95 12.41
N LYS A 114 17.52 -3.10 11.50
CA LYS A 114 17.66 -3.38 10.07
C LYS A 114 19.07 -2.95 9.68
N GLU A 115 19.95 -3.93 9.55
CA GLU A 115 21.22 -3.72 8.88
C GLU A 115 20.91 -3.38 7.41
N SER A 116 21.44 -2.25 6.96
CA SER A 116 21.35 -1.85 5.55
C SER A 116 22.78 -1.75 5.05
N SER A 117 23.25 -2.82 4.42
CA SER A 117 24.51 -2.76 3.69
C SER A 117 24.38 -1.73 2.58
N THR A 118 25.13 -0.63 2.71
CA THR A 118 25.29 0.30 1.59
C THR A 118 26.15 -0.41 0.57
N ARG A 119 25.65 -0.57 -0.65
CA ARG A 119 26.45 -1.12 -1.74
C ARG A 119 27.47 -0.09 -2.16
N ASP A 120 28.74 -0.43 -2.07
CA ASP A 120 29.82 0.38 -2.63
C ASP A 120 29.84 0.15 -4.15
N TYR A 121 29.48 1.18 -4.90
CA TYR A 121 29.50 1.15 -6.36
C TYR A 121 30.87 1.61 -6.86
N GLN A 122 31.57 0.74 -7.56
CA GLN A 122 32.75 1.12 -8.34
C GLN A 122 32.41 1.04 -9.82
N ALA A 123 32.76 2.07 -10.58
CA ALA A 123 32.65 2.04 -12.03
C ALA A 123 33.57 0.92 -12.55
N VAL A 124 32.97 -0.12 -13.14
CA VAL A 124 33.72 -1.11 -13.90
C VAL A 124 34.15 -0.41 -15.18
N VAL A 125 35.46 -0.25 -15.37
CA VAL A 125 35.99 0.23 -16.64
C VAL A 125 35.58 -0.80 -17.69
N PHE A 126 34.79 -0.37 -18.68
CA PHE A 126 34.56 -1.18 -19.87
C PHE A 126 35.91 -1.34 -20.56
N VAL A 127 36.56 -2.48 -20.31
CA VAL A 127 37.72 -2.85 -21.12
C VAL A 127 37.14 -3.16 -22.48
N ASN A 128 37.45 -2.32 -23.47
CA ASN A 128 37.27 -2.66 -24.87
C ASN A 128 38.13 -3.91 -25.11
N ILE A 129 37.53 -5.08 -24.94
CA ILE A 129 38.10 -6.31 -25.45
C ILE A 129 38.13 -6.06 -26.95
N ASN A 130 39.32 -5.79 -27.48
CA ASN A 130 39.52 -5.73 -28.92
C ASN A 130 39.14 -7.12 -29.43
N LEU A 131 37.90 -7.30 -29.88
CA LEU A 131 37.51 -8.38 -30.78
C LEU A 131 38.18 -8.12 -32.13
N SER A 132 39.51 -8.12 -32.15
CA SER A 132 40.26 -8.34 -33.38
C SER A 132 40.26 -9.84 -33.61
N GLN A 133 39.52 -10.26 -34.64
CA GLN A 133 39.39 -11.61 -35.20
C GLN A 133 38.26 -12.47 -34.64
N SER A 134 37.03 -12.08 -35.00
CA SER A 134 36.13 -13.05 -35.63
C SER A 134 35.51 -12.39 -36.86
N ASP A 135 36.32 -12.28 -37.91
CA ASP A 135 35.86 -12.15 -39.29
C ASP A 135 35.08 -13.41 -39.69
N HIS A 136 33.86 -13.58 -39.19
CA HIS A 136 32.91 -14.55 -39.76
C HIS A 136 31.43 -14.24 -39.46
N PHE A 137 31.06 -12.97 -39.32
CA PHE A 137 29.64 -12.56 -39.44
C PHE A 137 29.48 -11.68 -40.67
N LYS A 138 29.96 -12.17 -41.83
CA LYS A 138 29.56 -11.65 -43.12
C LYS A 138 28.11 -12.09 -43.33
N ASN A 139 27.19 -11.15 -43.15
CA ASN A 139 25.91 -11.05 -43.85
C ASN A 139 25.21 -12.39 -44.12
N GLU A 140 24.63 -13.01 -43.08
CA GLU A 140 23.49 -13.88 -43.35
C GLU A 140 22.28 -13.00 -43.66
N PRO A 141 21.67 -13.12 -44.85
CA PRO A 141 20.42 -12.44 -45.13
C PRO A 141 19.38 -12.98 -44.15
N LEU A 142 18.64 -12.06 -43.51
CA LEU A 142 17.48 -12.38 -42.70
C LEU A 142 16.57 -13.31 -43.51
N HIS A 143 16.60 -14.60 -43.19
CA HIS A 143 15.65 -15.55 -43.70
C HIS A 143 14.27 -15.07 -43.23
N SER A 144 13.44 -14.66 -44.19
CA SER A 144 12.09 -14.10 -43.98
C SER A 144 11.08 -15.11 -43.41
N GLU A 145 11.53 -16.18 -42.77
CA GLU A 145 10.67 -17.28 -42.30
C GLU A 145 10.56 -17.41 -40.78
N LEU A 146 11.08 -16.44 -40.02
CA LEU A 146 10.94 -16.43 -38.54
C LEU A 146 10.01 -15.34 -38.00
N PHE A 147 9.17 -14.75 -38.86
CA PHE A 147 8.04 -13.92 -38.42
C PHE A 147 6.70 -14.51 -38.90
N PRO A 148 6.12 -15.45 -38.14
CA PRO A 148 4.68 -15.63 -38.20
C PRO A 148 4.08 -15.70 -36.80
N TYR A 149 4.36 -14.75 -35.89
CA TYR A 149 3.67 -14.73 -34.58
C TYR A 149 3.55 -13.34 -33.93
N LEU A 150 3.50 -12.27 -34.72
CA LEU A 150 3.30 -10.91 -34.18
C LEU A 150 2.30 -10.12 -35.04
N GLU A 151 1.07 -10.64 -35.13
CA GLU A 151 -0.11 -9.80 -35.37
C GLU A 151 -0.62 -9.33 -34.00
N GLY A 152 -0.14 -8.18 -33.58
CA GLY A 152 -0.61 -7.50 -32.38
C GLY A 152 -0.06 -6.09 -32.40
N ASP A 153 -0.93 -5.12 -32.66
CA ASP A 153 -0.61 -3.70 -32.74
C ASP A 153 0.22 -3.24 -31.54
N TRP A 154 1.48 -2.94 -31.77
CA TRP A 154 2.32 -2.24 -30.81
C TRP A 154 2.42 -0.77 -31.21
N GLU A 155 1.49 0.05 -30.71
CA GLU A 155 1.65 1.50 -30.78
C GLU A 155 2.78 1.95 -29.85
N PHE A 156 3.94 2.24 -30.43
CA PHE A 156 5.05 2.89 -29.75
C PHE A 156 4.71 4.38 -29.54
N ARG A 157 4.08 4.70 -28.42
CA ARG A 157 3.72 6.08 -28.08
C ARG A 157 4.91 6.81 -27.44
N VAL A 158 5.66 7.56 -28.24
CA VAL A 158 6.64 8.52 -27.73
C VAL A 158 5.91 9.78 -27.29
N SER A 159 5.89 10.06 -25.98
CA SER A 159 5.51 11.38 -25.47
C SER A 159 6.76 12.24 -25.33
N CYS A 160 6.91 13.26 -26.17
CA CYS A 160 7.92 14.30 -26.00
C CYS A 160 7.29 15.52 -25.28
N PRO A 161 7.89 16.05 -24.20
CA PRO A 161 7.46 17.30 -23.58
C PRO A 161 8.43 18.45 -23.89
N SER A 162 8.00 19.40 -24.72
CA SER A 162 8.51 20.79 -24.85
C SER A 162 7.89 21.39 -26.12
N GLY A 163 7.17 22.52 -26.16
CA GLY A 163 7.41 23.78 -25.47
C GLY A 163 8.41 24.62 -26.26
N GLN A 164 7.94 25.40 -27.26
CA GLN A 164 8.35 26.78 -27.60
C GLN A 164 7.80 27.26 -28.96
N ASP A 165 6.93 28.26 -28.86
CA ASP A 165 6.93 29.57 -29.54
C ASP A 165 7.43 29.68 -30.99
N THR A 166 6.50 30.00 -31.89
CA THR A 166 6.77 30.92 -33.01
C THR A 166 5.67 31.98 -33.10
N LEU A 167 6.08 33.22 -32.83
CA LEU A 167 5.39 34.44 -33.22
C LEU A 167 5.18 34.47 -34.74
N ASN A 168 3.96 34.74 -35.19
CA ASN A 168 3.75 35.63 -36.33
C ASN A 168 2.35 36.27 -36.30
N SER A 169 2.40 37.57 -36.55
CA SER A 169 1.35 38.58 -36.43
C SER A 169 0.39 38.57 -37.63
N SER A 170 -0.92 38.74 -37.42
CA SER A 170 -1.74 39.77 -38.11
C SER A 170 -3.24 39.68 -37.76
N CYS A 171 -3.72 40.74 -37.11
CA CYS A 171 -4.94 41.54 -37.39
C CYS A 171 -6.34 40.90 -37.61
N ALA A 172 -7.27 41.27 -36.72
CA ALA A 172 -8.69 41.68 -36.92
C ALA A 172 -9.65 41.00 -35.91
N GLN A 173 -9.99 41.64 -34.79
CA GLN A 173 -11.21 42.47 -34.56
C GLN A 173 -12.55 41.70 -34.45
N THR A 174 -13.06 41.64 -33.20
CA THR A 174 -14.48 41.75 -32.73
C THR A 174 -15.53 40.78 -33.28
N THR A 175 -16.18 39.95 -32.46
CA THR A 175 -17.31 40.24 -31.54
C THR A 175 -17.65 38.91 -30.82
N GLY A 176 -17.90 38.79 -29.52
CA GLY A 176 -19.04 39.32 -28.78
C GLY A 176 -20.28 38.42 -28.87
N ARG A 177 -20.40 37.35 -28.05
CA ARG A 177 -21.61 37.06 -27.23
C ARG A 177 -21.57 35.73 -26.47
N SER A 178 -22.22 35.81 -25.32
CA SER A 178 -22.60 34.83 -24.30
C SER A 178 -23.24 33.52 -24.78
N HIS A 179 -22.87 32.45 -24.06
CA HIS A 179 -23.65 31.26 -23.66
C HIS A 179 -25.19 31.40 -23.71
N PRO A 180 -25.97 30.31 -23.96
CA PRO A 180 -26.01 29.16 -23.03
C PRO A 180 -26.22 27.74 -23.60
N PHE A 181 -25.70 26.77 -22.84
CA PHE A 181 -26.36 25.55 -22.36
C PHE A 181 -27.42 24.88 -23.26
N VAL A 182 -27.13 23.70 -23.83
CA VAL A 182 -28.10 22.58 -23.95
C VAL A 182 -27.34 21.25 -23.89
N SER A 183 -27.90 20.31 -23.14
CA SER A 183 -27.43 18.95 -22.88
C SER A 183 -28.10 17.89 -23.78
N TYR A 184 -27.57 16.67 -23.65
CA TYR A 184 -28.11 15.33 -23.98
C TYR A 184 -27.80 14.68 -25.35
N PHE A 185 -27.14 13.51 -25.21
CA PHE A 185 -27.29 12.20 -25.87
C PHE A 185 -26.99 12.03 -27.36
N VAL A 186 -26.07 11.10 -27.66
CA VAL A 186 -26.39 9.69 -28.01
C VAL A 186 -25.39 8.77 -27.30
#